data_AF-A0A1G7DVV4-F1
#
_entry.id   AF-A0A1G7DVV4-F1
#
_cell.length_a   1.000
_cell.length_b   1.000
_cell.length_c   1.000
_cell.angle_alpha   90.00
_cell.angle_beta   90.00
_cell.angle_gamma   90.00
#
_symmetry.space_group_name_H-M   'P 1'
#
loop_
_entity.id
_entity.type
_entity.pdbx_description
1 polymer ?
#
loop_
_entity_poly.entity_id
_entity_poly.type
_entity_poly.pdbx_seq_one_letter_code
_entity_poly.pdbx_strand_id
1 'polypeptide(L)'
;MVLEFANQKFPEYETLEPFADRVAKRLGTIETETGRAATPAEIANVKREEASRQRTSVVGYNLVFSPVKSVSIIFGLHPDERVRTAVKAAHDAAVAAVIDMLEQHAAFTRSGSAGSRRSRRTA
;
A
#
# COMPACT_ATOMS: atom_id res chain seq x y z
N MET A 1 -23.17 19.05 20.42
CA MET A 1 -22.21 20.13 20.08
C MET A 1 -21.65 19.81 18.70
N VAL A 2 -22.29 20.33 17.65
CA VAL A 2 -21.89 20.09 16.26
C VAL A 2 -20.90 21.19 15.90
N LEU A 3 -19.64 20.83 15.68
CA LEU A 3 -18.64 21.77 15.21
C LEU A 3 -18.50 21.60 13.69
N GLU A 4 -18.95 22.62 12.98
CA GLU A 4 -18.76 22.83 11.56
C GLU A 4 -17.28 23.17 11.30
N PHE A 5 -16.58 22.34 10.52
CA PHE A 5 -15.15 22.57 10.23
C PHE A 5 -14.85 22.51 8.74
N ALA A 6 -14.18 23.58 8.32
CA ALA A 6 -13.80 23.97 6.97
C ALA A 6 -13.32 22.83 6.06
N ASN A 7 -13.84 22.89 4.83
CA ASN A 7 -13.35 22.25 3.61
C ASN A 7 -11.90 22.69 3.28
N GLN A 8 -10.91 22.21 4.03
CA GLN A 8 -9.51 22.47 3.71
C GLN A 8 -9.04 21.49 2.63
N LYS A 9 -8.77 22.04 1.44
CA LYS A 9 -8.32 21.33 0.23
C LYS A 9 -7.08 20.49 0.55
N PHE A 10 -7.09 19.21 0.15
CA PHE A 10 -5.94 18.31 0.28
C PHE A 10 -4.69 18.92 -0.40
N PRO A 11 -3.46 18.67 0.12
CA PRO A 11 -2.26 19.11 -0.56
C PRO A 11 -2.22 18.51 -1.97
N GLU A 12 -2.03 19.37 -2.95
CA GLU A 12 -1.86 18.94 -4.34
C GLU A 12 -0.60 18.09 -4.42
N TYR A 13 -0.73 16.85 -4.90
CA TYR A 13 0.41 15.96 -5.07
C TYR A 13 1.24 16.47 -6.23
N GLU A 14 2.31 17.19 -5.91
CA GLU A 14 3.25 17.67 -6.91
C GLU A 14 3.99 16.48 -7.52
N THR A 15 3.81 16.28 -8.83
CA THR A 15 4.51 15.25 -9.57
C THR A 15 6.00 15.58 -9.59
N LEU A 16 6.80 14.74 -8.95
CA LEU A 16 8.26 14.85 -9.03
C LEU A 16 8.71 14.70 -10.50
N GLU A 17 9.78 15.40 -10.88
CA GLU A 17 10.52 15.19 -12.14
C GLU A 17 10.79 13.69 -12.36
N PRO A 18 10.91 13.18 -13.60
CA PRO A 18 11.18 11.77 -13.86
C PRO A 18 12.37 11.23 -13.03
N PHE A 19 12.27 9.98 -12.58
CA PHE A 19 13.25 9.37 -11.67
C PHE A 19 14.69 9.47 -12.18
N ALA A 20 14.90 9.27 -13.49
CA ALA A 20 16.22 9.35 -14.11
C ALA A 20 16.84 10.75 -13.95
N ASP A 21 16.03 11.81 -14.15
CA ASP A 21 16.48 13.20 -14.08
C ASP A 21 16.86 13.58 -12.64
N ARG A 22 16.07 13.13 -11.66
CA ARG A 22 16.37 13.36 -10.23
C ARG A 22 17.66 12.69 -9.79
N VAL A 23 17.85 11.43 -10.21
CA VAL A 23 19.07 10.67 -9.92
C VAL A 23 20.26 11.34 -10.61
N ALA A 24 20.15 11.70 -11.89
CA ALA A 24 21.21 12.39 -12.62
C ALA A 24 21.60 13.71 -11.97
N LYS A 25 20.62 14.52 -11.54
CA LYS A 25 20.86 15.78 -10.83
C LYS A 25 21.63 15.58 -9.54
N ARG A 26 21.24 14.60 -8.71
CA ARG A 26 21.95 14.28 -7.46
C ARG A 26 23.35 13.73 -7.69
N LEU A 27 23.54 12.88 -8.70
CA LEU A 27 24.86 12.40 -9.06
C LEU A 27 25.75 13.55 -9.54
N GLY A 28 25.22 14.48 -10.35
CA GLY A 28 25.94 15.68 -10.77
C GLY A 28 26.34 16.60 -9.60
N THR A 29 25.51 16.69 -8.56
CA THR A 29 25.88 17.38 -7.31
C THR A 29 27.05 16.70 -6.62
N ILE A 30 27.03 15.38 -6.47
CA ILE A 30 28.13 14.61 -5.86
C ILE A 30 29.43 14.80 -6.67
N GLU A 31 29.34 14.77 -8.00
CA GLU A 31 30.51 14.96 -8.86
C GLU A 31 31.11 16.37 -8.74
N THR A 32 30.26 17.39 -8.63
CA THR A 32 30.68 18.78 -8.45
C THR A 32 31.32 19.01 -7.07
N GLU A 33 30.76 18.42 -6.02
CA GLU A 33 31.24 18.58 -4.64
C GLU A 33 32.51 17.76 -4.35
N THR A 34 32.62 16.57 -4.91
CA THR A 34 33.75 15.66 -4.66
C THR A 34 34.86 15.77 -5.70
N GLY A 35 34.60 16.39 -6.86
CA GLY A 35 35.52 16.49 -7.98
C GLY A 35 35.82 15.16 -8.69
N ARG A 36 35.05 14.10 -8.39
CA ARG A 36 35.21 12.75 -8.95
C ARG A 36 33.86 12.16 -9.34
N ALA A 37 33.88 11.15 -10.21
CA ALA A 37 32.70 10.36 -10.53
C ALA A 37 32.09 9.72 -9.25
N ALA A 38 30.76 9.62 -9.23
CA ALA A 38 30.06 8.95 -8.14
C ALA A 38 30.42 7.46 -8.07
N THR A 39 30.68 6.96 -6.86
CA THR A 39 30.96 5.55 -6.62
C THR A 39 29.69 4.71 -6.81
N PRO A 40 29.81 3.40 -7.09
CA PRO A 40 28.66 2.50 -7.16
C PRO A 40 27.78 2.52 -5.90
N ALA A 41 28.37 2.70 -4.72
CA ALA A 41 27.66 2.79 -3.45
C ALA A 41 26.83 4.08 -3.34
N GLU A 42 27.40 5.22 -3.75
CA GLU A 42 26.69 6.51 -3.82
C GLU A 42 25.54 6.45 -4.82
N ILE A 43 25.75 5.85 -5.99
CA ILE A 43 24.70 5.65 -6.99
C ILE A 43 23.56 4.79 -6.43
N ALA A 44 23.88 3.69 -5.75
CA ALA A 44 22.88 2.83 -5.14
C ALA A 44 22.10 3.56 -4.03
N ASN A 45 22.77 4.36 -3.21
CA ASN A 45 22.14 5.16 -2.16
C ASN A 45 21.22 6.24 -2.74
N VAL A 46 21.69 7.01 -3.72
CA VAL A 46 20.89 8.05 -4.40
C VAL A 46 19.65 7.45 -5.02
N LYS A 47 19.76 6.32 -5.73
CA LYS A 47 18.60 5.64 -6.32
C LYS A 47 17.60 5.20 -5.26
N ARG A 48 18.07 4.63 -4.14
CA ARG A 48 17.20 4.17 -3.04
C ARG A 48 16.44 5.34 -2.41
N GLU A 49 17.14 6.44 -2.14
CA GLU A 49 16.56 7.63 -1.56
C GLU A 49 15.55 8.28 -2.51
N GLU A 50 15.90 8.47 -3.78
CA GLU A 50 15.00 9.05 -4.78
C GLU A 50 13.76 8.20 -5.08
N ALA A 51 13.90 6.86 -4.99
CA ALA A 51 12.76 5.95 -5.08
C ALA A 51 11.82 6.10 -3.88
N SER A 52 12.36 6.26 -2.66
CA SER A 52 11.55 6.44 -1.45
C SER A 52 10.81 7.78 -1.38
N ARG A 53 11.32 8.81 -2.07
CA ARG A 53 10.70 10.15 -2.15
C ARG A 53 9.45 10.16 -3.03
N GLN A 54 9.35 9.24 -3.98
CA GLN A 54 8.22 9.18 -4.89
C GLN A 54 7.01 8.58 -4.18
N ARG A 55 6.10 9.44 -3.72
CA ARG A 55 4.80 9.05 -3.19
C ARG A 55 3.83 8.85 -4.35
N THR A 56 3.86 7.67 -4.96
CA THR A 56 2.87 7.31 -6.00
C THR A 56 1.52 7.05 -5.35
N SER A 57 0.44 7.56 -5.94
CA SER A 57 -0.92 7.18 -5.57
C SER A 57 -1.12 5.68 -5.80
N VAL A 58 -1.49 4.94 -4.77
CA VAL A 58 -1.85 3.52 -4.88
C VAL A 58 -3.32 3.44 -5.31
N VAL A 59 -3.61 2.81 -6.45
CA VAL A 59 -4.99 2.65 -6.98
C VAL A 59 -5.83 1.71 -6.10
N GLY A 60 -5.19 0.79 -5.39
CA GLY A 60 -5.82 -0.13 -4.45
C GLY A 60 -4.87 -1.23 -4.00
N TYR A 61 -5.35 -2.09 -3.10
CA TYR A 61 -4.65 -3.30 -2.66
C TYR A 61 -5.37 -4.54 -3.18
N ASN A 62 -4.61 -5.56 -3.57
CA ASN A 62 -5.16 -6.87 -3.91
C ASN A 62 -4.95 -7.84 -2.74
N LEU A 63 -6.06 -8.33 -2.17
CA LEU A 63 -6.04 -9.32 -1.08
C LEU A 63 -6.50 -10.67 -1.63
N VAL A 64 -5.61 -11.66 -1.60
CA VAL A 64 -5.88 -13.00 -2.13
C VAL A 64 -5.98 -13.99 -0.97
N PHE A 65 -7.16 -14.57 -0.79
CA PHE A 65 -7.45 -15.53 0.28
C PHE A 65 -7.37 -16.96 -0.25
N SER A 66 -6.19 -17.55 -0.19
CA SER A 66 -5.98 -18.94 -0.62
C SER A 66 -6.15 -19.89 0.57
N PRO A 67 -7.05 -20.89 0.51
CA PRO A 67 -7.13 -21.92 1.55
C PRO A 67 -5.87 -22.81 1.51
N VAL A 68 -5.61 -23.51 2.62
CA VAL A 68 -4.56 -24.54 2.65
C VAL A 68 -4.88 -25.68 1.68
N LYS A 69 -3.85 -26.34 1.15
CA LYS A 69 -4.00 -27.32 0.05
C LYS A 69 -4.97 -28.45 0.36
N SER A 70 -5.00 -28.96 1.60
CA SER A 70 -5.94 -30.02 2.01
C SER A 70 -7.40 -29.57 1.89
N VAL A 71 -7.70 -28.33 2.30
CA VAL A 71 -9.03 -27.73 2.15
C VAL A 71 -9.38 -27.54 0.68
N SER A 72 -8.42 -27.10 -0.15
CA SER A 72 -8.63 -27.00 -1.60
C SER A 72 -8.95 -28.35 -2.23
N ILE A 73 -8.27 -29.42 -1.80
CA ILE A 73 -8.53 -30.80 -2.27
C ILE A 73 -9.94 -31.24 -1.89
N ILE A 74 -10.36 -31.04 -0.64
CA ILE A 74 -11.71 -31.39 -0.19
C ILE A 74 -12.75 -30.60 -0.99
N PHE A 75 -12.59 -29.29 -1.12
CA PHE A 75 -13.49 -28.45 -1.91
C PHE A 75 -13.59 -28.89 -3.37
N GLY A 76 -12.46 -29.20 -4.00
CA GLY A 76 -12.43 -29.54 -5.44
C GLY A 76 -12.86 -30.97 -5.76
N LEU A 77 -12.54 -31.94 -4.90
CA LEU A 77 -12.55 -33.36 -5.27
C LEU A 77 -13.42 -34.25 -4.37
N HIS A 78 -13.99 -33.73 -3.27
CA HIS A 78 -14.80 -34.57 -2.39
C HIS A 78 -16.07 -35.08 -3.12
N PRO A 79 -16.41 -36.38 -3.02
CA PRO A 79 -17.52 -36.96 -3.77
C PRO A 79 -18.89 -36.41 -3.34
N ASP A 80 -19.04 -36.07 -2.06
CA ASP A 80 -20.26 -35.44 -1.53
C ASP A 80 -20.27 -33.92 -1.78
N GLU A 81 -21.27 -33.44 -2.51
CA GLU A 81 -21.52 -32.01 -2.77
C GLU A 81 -21.84 -31.22 -1.50
N ARG A 82 -22.50 -31.83 -0.51
CA ARG A 82 -22.84 -31.15 0.75
C ARG A 82 -21.57 -30.77 1.51
N VAL A 83 -20.56 -31.65 1.50
CA VAL A 83 -19.24 -31.38 2.08
C VAL A 83 -18.54 -30.25 1.35
N ARG A 84 -18.50 -30.26 0.01
CA ARG A 84 -17.88 -29.18 -0.78
C ARG A 84 -18.55 -27.82 -0.52
N THR A 85 -19.88 -27.83 -0.43
CA THR A 85 -20.69 -26.63 -0.11
C THR A 85 -20.37 -26.10 1.28
N ALA A 86 -20.30 -26.99 2.29
CA ALA A 86 -19.95 -26.61 3.66
C ALA A 86 -18.53 -26.01 3.73
N VAL A 87 -17.56 -26.60 3.03
CA VAL A 87 -16.18 -26.07 2.96
C VAL A 87 -16.15 -24.68 2.30
N LYS A 88 -16.88 -24.48 1.21
CA LYS A 88 -16.98 -23.16 0.58
C LYS A 88 -17.59 -22.13 1.53
N ALA A 89 -18.70 -22.47 2.18
CA ALA A 89 -19.36 -21.58 3.12
C ALA A 89 -18.45 -21.20 4.29
N ALA A 90 -17.67 -22.15 4.82
CA ALA A 90 -16.69 -21.87 5.86
C ALA A 90 -15.57 -20.93 5.36
N HIS A 91 -15.11 -21.10 4.13
CA HIS A 91 -14.12 -20.19 3.53
C HIS A 91 -14.69 -18.78 3.34
N ASP A 92 -15.90 -18.66 2.78
CA ASP A 92 -16.56 -17.36 2.58
C ASP A 92 -16.75 -16.62 3.93
N ALA A 93 -17.16 -17.35 4.98
CA ALA A 93 -17.31 -16.81 6.32
C ALA A 93 -15.98 -16.34 6.92
N ALA A 94 -14.89 -17.09 6.71
CA ALA A 94 -13.56 -16.69 7.15
C ALA A 94 -13.07 -15.43 6.41
N VAL A 95 -13.33 -15.31 5.10
CA VAL A 95 -13.02 -14.11 4.33
C VAL A 95 -13.79 -12.91 4.88
N ALA A 96 -15.10 -13.04 5.11
CA ALA A 96 -15.92 -11.97 5.67
C ALA A 96 -15.38 -11.49 7.03
N ALA A 97 -15.04 -12.40 7.94
CA ALA A 97 -14.47 -12.05 9.24
C ALA A 97 -13.13 -11.29 9.13
N VAL A 98 -12.28 -11.64 8.16
CA VAL A 98 -11.03 -10.91 7.91
C VAL A 98 -11.31 -9.53 7.34
N ILE A 99 -12.28 -9.39 6.44
CA ILE A 99 -12.69 -8.07 5.92
C ILE A 99 -13.20 -7.19 7.06
N ASP A 100 -14.08 -7.69 7.93
CA ASP A 100 -14.57 -6.95 9.11
C ASP A 100 -13.40 -6.50 10.01
N MET A 101 -12.44 -7.40 10.25
CA MET A 101 -11.24 -7.07 11.02
C MET A 101 -10.42 -5.97 10.33
N LEU A 102 -10.25 -6.03 9.01
CA LEU A 102 -9.51 -5.02 8.23
C LEU A 102 -10.24 -3.67 8.21
N GLU A 103 -11.56 -3.65 8.12
CA GLU A 103 -12.35 -2.44 8.23
C GLU A 103 -12.22 -1.78 9.62
N GLN A 104 -12.07 -2.61 10.66
CA GLN A 104 -11.88 -2.14 12.02
C GLN A 104 -10.43 -1.66 12.31
N HIS A 105 -9.42 -2.31 11.72
CA HIS A 105 -8.03 -2.17 12.14
C HIS A 105 -7.08 -1.60 11.07
N ALA A 106 -7.42 -1.69 9.79
CA ALA A 106 -6.55 -1.30 8.67
C ALA A 106 -7.14 -0.19 7.77
N ALA A 107 -8.46 -0.04 7.69
CA ALA A 107 -9.13 0.94 6.82
C ALA A 107 -9.10 2.38 7.40
N PHE A 108 -7.89 2.92 7.57
CA PHE A 108 -7.65 4.26 8.09
C PHE A 108 -7.07 5.17 7.04
N THR A 109 -7.63 6.36 6.92
CA THR A 109 -7.06 7.42 6.12
C THR A 109 -6.26 8.35 7.03
N ARG A 110 -5.02 8.64 6.65
CA ARG A 110 -4.25 9.74 7.25
C ARG A 110 -4.69 11.03 6.58
N SER A 111 -5.18 11.98 7.36
CA SER A 111 -5.60 13.32 6.92
C SER A 111 -4.83 14.40 7.70
N GLY A 112 -4.87 15.65 7.23
CA GLY A 112 -4.10 16.76 7.83
C GLY A 112 -2.61 16.78 7.47
N SER A 113 -1.93 17.89 7.77
CA SER A 113 -0.49 18.05 7.49
C SER A 113 0.32 16.92 8.14
N ALA A 114 1.23 16.33 7.36
CA ALA A 114 2.03 15.16 7.72
C ALA A 114 1.23 13.93 8.22
N GLY A 115 -0.08 13.85 7.96
CA GLY A 115 -0.97 12.78 8.42
C GLY A 115 -1.23 12.79 9.93
N SER A 116 -1.29 13.99 10.51
CA SER A 116 -1.55 14.24 11.94
C SER A 116 -2.95 13.83 12.40
N ARG A 117 -3.87 13.54 11.48
CA ARG A 117 -5.20 13.01 11.78
C ARG A 117 -5.39 11.63 11.20
N ARG A 118 -6.07 10.77 11.95
CA ARG A 118 -6.48 9.44 11.53
C ARG A 118 -8.00 9.42 11.51
N SER A 119 -8.58 9.45 10.32
CA SER A 119 -10.01 9.31 10.13
C SER A 119 -10.34 7.84 9.83
N ARG A 120 -11.34 7.32 10.55
CA ARG A 120 -12.00 6.05 10.21
C ARG A 120 -13.28 6.40 9.46
N ARG A 121 -13.59 5.68 8.39
CA ARG A 121 -14.95 5.74 7.83
C ARG A 121 -15.86 5.00 8.80
N THR A 122 -16.74 5.73 9.48
CA THR A 122 -17.91 5.13 10.14
C THR A 122 -18.92 4.86 9.05
N ALA A 123 -19.31 3.59 8.88
CA ALA A 123 -20.41 3.20 8.00
C ALA A 123 -21.74 3.76 8.52
#